data_AF-A0AA41MZD6-F1
#
_entry.id   AF-A0AA41MZD6-F1
#
_cell.length_a   1.000
_cell.length_b   1.000
_cell.length_c   1.000
_cell.angle_alpha   90.00
_cell.angle_beta   90.00
_cell.angle_gamma   90.00
#
_symmetry.space_group_name_H-M   'P 1'
#
loop_
_entity.id
_entity.type
_entity.pdbx_description
1 polymer ?
#
loop_
_entity_poly.entity_id
_entity_poly.type
_entity_poly.pdbx_seq_one_letter_code
_entity_poly.pdbx_strand_id
1 'polypeptide(L)'
;MHEKRNTKQKNDEKTPQGAVPAYLLDREGQTRAKVLSNMIKQKRKEKAGKWEVPLPKVRAQGETEVLKVIRTGKRKKKAWKRMVTKVCFVGDGFTRKPPKYERFIRPMGNMHRSPTILKMMDE
;
A
#
# COMPACT_ATOMS: atom_id res chain seq x y z
N MET A 1 -1.18 -34.77 -15.50
CA MET A 1 -2.60 -34.84 -15.91
C MET A 1 -3.03 -36.30 -15.86
N HIS A 2 -3.63 -36.73 -14.76
CA HIS A 2 -4.16 -38.09 -14.58
C HIS A 2 -5.68 -38.00 -14.70
N GLU A 3 -6.27 -38.80 -15.60
CA GLU A 3 -7.67 -38.72 -15.98
C GLU A 3 -8.60 -38.98 -14.80
N LYS A 4 -9.52 -38.04 -14.54
CA LYS A 4 -10.59 -38.21 -13.54
C LYS A 4 -11.61 -39.22 -14.09
N ARG A 5 -11.76 -40.33 -13.37
CA ARG A 5 -12.74 -41.39 -13.64
C ARG A 5 -14.16 -40.82 -13.58
N ASN A 6 -14.91 -40.91 -14.67
CA ASN A 6 -16.31 -40.50 -14.75
C ASN A 6 -17.22 -41.57 -14.11
N THR A 7 -17.79 -41.27 -12.96
CA THR A 7 -18.98 -41.97 -12.44
C THR A 7 -20.09 -40.94 -12.22
N LYS A 8 -21.17 -41.05 -13.00
CA LYS A 8 -22.38 -40.25 -12.79
C LYS A 8 -23.08 -40.78 -11.53
N GLN A 9 -23.04 -40.01 -10.44
CA GLN A 9 -24.02 -40.17 -9.36
C GLN A 9 -25.13 -39.14 -9.56
N LYS A 10 -26.34 -39.63 -9.82
CA LYS A 10 -27.57 -38.87 -9.60
C LYS A 10 -27.75 -38.79 -8.08
N ASN A 11 -27.59 -37.60 -7.50
CA ASN A 11 -28.01 -37.34 -6.13
C ASN A 11 -29.13 -36.28 -6.20
N ASP A 12 -30.37 -36.77 -6.26
CA ASP A 12 -31.52 -36.02 -5.76
C ASP A 12 -31.49 -36.15 -4.24
N GLU A 13 -30.76 -35.28 -3.54
CA GLU A 13 -30.98 -35.05 -2.12
C GLU A 13 -30.26 -33.79 -1.63
N LYS A 14 -30.89 -33.14 -0.66
CA LYS A 14 -30.63 -31.82 -0.08
C LYS A 14 -29.14 -31.50 0.07
N THR A 15 -28.82 -30.24 -0.23
CA THR A 15 -27.57 -29.52 0.06
C THR A 15 -26.75 -30.17 1.19
N PRO A 16 -25.50 -30.59 0.96
CA PRO A 16 -24.70 -31.24 2.00
C PRO A 16 -24.58 -30.32 3.21
N GLN A 17 -24.75 -30.88 4.41
CA GLN A 17 -24.71 -30.15 5.67
C GLN A 17 -23.30 -29.57 5.87
N GLY A 18 -23.11 -28.30 5.48
CA GLY A 18 -21.79 -27.67 5.35
C GLY A 18 -21.58 -26.85 4.08
N ALA A 19 -22.53 -26.87 3.14
CA ALA A 19 -22.53 -25.97 1.98
C ALA A 19 -22.77 -24.52 2.42
N VAL A 20 -21.69 -23.73 2.44
CA VAL A 20 -21.77 -22.29 2.70
C VAL A 20 -21.84 -21.57 1.35
N PRO A 21 -22.70 -20.56 1.20
CA PRO A 21 -22.74 -19.74 -0.02
C PRO A 21 -21.36 -19.22 -0.43
N ALA A 22 -21.12 -19.03 -1.74
CA ALA A 22 -19.80 -18.72 -2.31
C ALA A 22 -19.08 -17.53 -1.64
N TYR A 23 -19.83 -16.53 -1.17
CA TYR A 23 -19.31 -15.35 -0.45
C TYR A 23 -18.87 -15.62 1.00
N LEU A 24 -19.00 -16.86 1.49
CA LEU A 24 -18.66 -17.30 2.84
C LEU A 24 -17.67 -18.48 2.86
N LEU A 25 -17.22 -18.95 1.69
CA LEU A 25 -16.25 -20.04 1.58
C LEU A 25 -14.90 -19.67 2.19
N ASP A 26 -14.47 -18.42 2.05
CA ASP A 26 -13.18 -17.93 2.57
C ASP A 26 -13.21 -17.55 4.06
N ARG A 27 -14.31 -17.81 4.77
CA ARG A 27 -14.52 -17.44 6.18
C ARG A 27 -14.51 -18.65 7.12
N GLU A 28 -13.71 -19.68 6.80
CA GLU A 28 -13.74 -21.00 7.42
C GLU A 28 -13.94 -21.01 8.95
N GLY A 29 -14.96 -21.75 9.38
CA GLY A 29 -15.30 -22.02 10.77
C GLY A 29 -14.31 -22.96 11.44
N GLN A 30 -13.30 -22.38 12.08
CA GLN A 30 -12.24 -23.07 12.80
C GLN A 30 -12.75 -23.80 14.07
N THR A 31 -12.27 -25.03 14.31
CA THR A 31 -12.69 -25.92 15.40
C THR A 31 -12.45 -25.32 16.80
N ARG A 32 -13.54 -25.17 17.59
CA ARG A 32 -13.62 -24.31 18.78
C ARG A 32 -12.55 -24.49 19.87
N ALA A 33 -12.06 -25.70 20.15
CA ALA A 33 -11.32 -25.95 21.39
C ALA A 33 -9.86 -25.45 21.39
N LYS A 34 -9.06 -25.76 20.35
CA LYS A 34 -7.67 -25.28 20.24
C LYS A 34 -7.57 -23.84 19.75
N VAL A 35 -8.62 -23.37 19.06
CA VAL A 35 -8.68 -22.02 18.52
C VAL A 35 -9.00 -21.01 19.63
N LEU A 36 -9.81 -21.34 20.64
CA LEU A 36 -10.13 -20.41 21.75
C LEU A 36 -8.91 -19.98 22.57
N SER A 37 -7.99 -20.91 22.87
CA SER A 37 -6.78 -20.58 23.64
C SER A 37 -5.78 -19.76 22.81
N ASN A 38 -5.65 -20.07 21.52
CA ASN A 38 -4.88 -19.26 20.57
C ASN A 38 -5.54 -17.90 20.29
N MET A 39 -6.87 -17.82 20.27
CA MET A 39 -7.66 -16.59 20.12
C MET A 39 -7.50 -15.65 21.30
N ILE A 40 -7.38 -16.16 22.54
CA ILE A 40 -7.14 -15.29 23.71
C ILE A 40 -5.72 -14.71 23.63
N LYS A 41 -4.73 -15.51 23.22
CA LYS A 41 -3.35 -15.06 23.00
C LYS A 41 -3.24 -14.08 21.83
N GLN A 42 -3.95 -14.34 20.73
CA GLN A 42 -4.07 -13.45 19.58
C GLN A 42 -4.82 -12.17 19.96
N LYS A 43 -6.00 -12.22 20.62
CA LYS A 43 -6.72 -11.03 21.08
C LYS A 43 -5.89 -10.13 22.00
N ARG A 44 -5.02 -10.70 22.84
CA ARG A 44 -4.07 -9.93 23.67
C ARG A 44 -2.97 -9.26 22.82
N LYS A 45 -2.46 -9.92 21.78
CA LYS A 45 -1.50 -9.35 20.82
C LYS A 45 -2.14 -8.34 19.86
N GLU A 46 -3.33 -8.63 19.36
CA GLU A 46 -4.14 -7.79 18.47
C GLU A 46 -4.67 -6.55 19.16
N LYS A 47 -4.92 -6.55 20.48
CA LYS A 47 -5.35 -5.31 21.17
C LYS A 47 -4.33 -4.18 21.00
N ALA A 48 -3.04 -4.54 20.86
CA ALA A 48 -1.97 -3.60 20.53
C ALA A 48 -1.81 -3.38 19.01
N GLY A 49 -2.05 -4.41 18.19
CA GLY A 49 -1.85 -4.37 16.73
C GLY A 49 -3.06 -3.98 15.86
N LYS A 50 -4.26 -3.80 16.43
CA LYS A 50 -5.51 -3.53 15.67
C LYS A 50 -5.49 -2.25 14.84
N TRP A 51 -4.66 -1.30 15.23
CA TRP A 51 -4.47 -0.02 14.54
C TRP A 51 -3.05 0.10 13.98
N GLU A 52 -2.29 -0.99 13.97
CA GLU A 52 -0.92 -0.99 13.47
C GLU A 52 -0.95 -1.00 11.95
N VAL A 53 -0.32 0.03 11.37
CA VAL A 53 -0.18 0.15 9.92
C VAL A 53 0.74 -0.97 9.43
N PRO A 54 0.49 -1.58 8.26
CA PRO A 54 1.32 -2.66 7.71
C PRO A 54 2.83 -2.36 7.63
N LEU A 55 3.20 -1.08 7.62
CA LEU A 55 4.57 -0.59 7.73
C LEU A 55 4.69 0.33 8.94
N PRO A 56 5.05 -0.20 10.13
CA PRO A 56 5.04 0.57 11.38
C PRO A 56 6.23 1.52 11.49
N LYS A 57 7.41 1.13 10.99
CA LYS A 57 8.63 1.95 11.03
C LYS A 57 9.28 1.99 9.66
N VAL A 58 9.37 3.19 9.10
CA VAL A 58 10.02 3.44 7.81
C VAL A 58 11.44 3.95 8.05
N ARG A 59 12.33 3.63 7.11
CA ARG A 59 13.71 4.15 7.11
C ARG A 59 13.70 5.68 6.99
N ALA A 60 14.45 6.35 7.87
CA ALA A 60 14.69 7.78 7.77
C ALA A 60 15.52 8.10 6.52
N GLN A 61 15.14 9.16 5.80
CA GLN A 61 15.89 9.67 4.65
C GLN A 61 16.67 10.92 5.07
N GLY A 62 17.93 11.02 4.63
CA GLY A 62 18.75 12.20 4.88
C GLY A 62 18.36 13.37 3.95
N GLU A 63 18.53 14.60 4.42
CA GLU A 63 18.18 15.79 3.63
C GLU A 63 18.96 15.87 2.30
N THR A 64 20.21 15.43 2.28
CA THR A 64 21.06 15.39 1.07
C THR A 64 20.53 14.43 0.01
N GLU A 65 19.84 13.36 0.42
CA GLU A 65 19.21 12.39 -0.48
C GLU A 65 17.97 12.98 -1.16
N VAL A 66 17.20 13.78 -0.41
CA VAL A 66 15.92 14.34 -0.87
C VAL A 66 16.10 15.68 -1.61
N LEU A 67 17.06 16.50 -1.18
CA LEU A 67 17.23 17.89 -1.63
C LEU A 67 18.56 18.10 -2.35
N LYS A 68 18.56 17.90 -3.66
CA LYS A 68 19.72 18.15 -4.51
C LYS A 68 19.98 19.65 -4.66
N VAL A 69 21.24 20.08 -4.48
CA VAL A 69 21.65 21.47 -4.68
C VAL A 69 21.64 21.84 -6.18
N ILE A 70 21.00 22.94 -6.54
CA ILE A 70 21.15 23.55 -7.88
C ILE A 70 22.00 24.82 -7.77
N ARG A 71 23.08 24.85 -8.56
CA ARG A 71 23.93 26.04 -8.71
C ARG A 71 23.42 26.91 -9.86
N THR A 72 23.36 28.23 -9.65
CA THR A 72 22.78 29.22 -10.56
C THR A 72 23.78 30.31 -10.96
N GLY A 73 23.54 30.95 -12.11
CA GLY A 73 24.38 31.98 -12.73
C GLY A 73 25.45 31.43 -13.69
N LYS A 74 26.02 32.28 -14.55
CA LYS A 74 27.03 31.90 -15.57
C LYS A 74 28.22 31.14 -14.96
N ARG A 75 28.74 31.63 -13.83
CA ARG A 75 29.85 31.00 -13.08
C ARG A 75 29.40 29.99 -12.01
N LYS A 76 28.10 29.68 -11.91
CA LYS A 76 27.52 28.70 -10.97
C LYS A 76 27.93 28.88 -9.48
N LYS A 77 28.18 30.11 -9.03
CA LYS A 77 28.60 30.38 -7.64
C LYS A 77 27.46 30.37 -6.61
N LYS A 78 26.20 30.53 -7.05
CA LYS A 78 25.05 30.68 -6.13
C LYS A 78 24.30 29.35 -5.99
N ALA A 79 24.22 28.81 -4.78
CA ALA A 79 23.69 27.45 -4.50
C ALA A 79 22.42 27.44 -3.62
N TRP A 80 21.60 28.49 -3.73
CA TRP A 80 20.45 28.70 -2.85
C TRP A 80 19.23 27.83 -3.22
N LYS A 81 19.14 27.39 -4.48
CA LYS A 81 18.04 26.55 -4.98
C LYS A 81 18.25 25.06 -4.66
N ARG A 82 17.15 24.35 -4.40
CA ARG A 82 17.10 22.93 -4.10
C ARG A 82 16.09 22.24 -5.00
N MET A 83 16.47 21.12 -5.62
CA MET A 83 15.57 20.25 -6.38
C MET A 83 15.13 19.09 -5.49
N VAL A 84 13.83 18.84 -5.46
CA VAL A 84 13.29 17.66 -4.78
C VAL A 84 13.43 16.45 -5.71
N THR A 85 14.17 15.43 -5.25
CA THR A 85 14.51 14.23 -6.03
C THR A 85 13.44 13.15 -5.91
N LYS A 86 12.73 13.09 -4.78
CA LYS A 86 11.67 12.12 -4.52
C LYS A 86 10.34 12.56 -5.14
N VAL A 87 9.44 11.59 -5.29
CA VAL A 87 8.07 11.82 -5.76
C VAL A 87 7.34 12.78 -4.82
N CYS A 88 6.65 13.77 -5.40
CA CYS A 88 5.91 14.79 -4.69
C CYS A 88 4.46 14.79 -5.16
N PHE A 89 3.53 14.82 -4.22
CA PHE A 89 2.14 15.16 -4.52
C PHE A 89 1.98 16.69 -4.62
N VAL A 90 1.19 17.12 -5.58
CA VAL A 90 0.89 18.53 -5.83
C VAL A 90 -0.61 18.65 -6.10
N GLY A 91 -1.29 19.51 -5.35
CA GLY A 91 -2.75 19.71 -5.49
C GLY A 91 -3.13 20.37 -6.81
N ASP A 92 -4.40 20.24 -7.20
CA ASP A 92 -4.90 20.59 -8.54
C ASP A 92 -4.77 22.08 -8.91
N GLY A 93 -4.71 22.97 -7.91
CA GLY A 93 -4.52 24.42 -8.11
C GLY A 93 -3.06 24.89 -8.19
N PHE A 94 -2.08 24.00 -8.37
CA PHE A 94 -0.68 24.39 -8.29
C PHE A 94 -0.20 25.18 -9.50
N THR A 95 0.19 26.42 -9.26
CA THR A 95 0.90 27.28 -10.21
C THR A 95 2.34 27.46 -9.75
N ARG A 96 3.30 27.36 -10.67
CA ARG A 96 4.71 27.58 -10.37
C ARG A 96 4.96 29.04 -9.97
N LYS A 97 5.75 29.24 -8.92
CA LYS A 97 6.24 30.57 -8.55
C LYS A 97 7.25 31.05 -9.59
N PRO A 98 7.41 32.38 -9.79
CA PRO A 98 8.42 32.89 -10.69
C PRO A 98 9.83 32.36 -10.33
N PRO A 99 10.70 32.05 -11.31
CA PRO A 99 11.98 31.39 -11.07
C PRO A 99 12.91 32.14 -10.11
N LYS A 100 12.73 33.45 -9.94
CA LYS A 100 13.52 34.26 -9.00
C LYS A 100 13.18 33.98 -7.54
N TYR A 101 11.95 33.58 -7.23
CA TYR A 101 11.45 33.34 -5.87
C TYR A 101 11.29 31.85 -5.54
N GLU A 102 11.39 30.97 -6.55
CA GLU A 102 11.34 29.53 -6.35
C GLU A 102 12.68 28.99 -5.84
N ARG A 103 12.72 28.68 -4.53
CA ARG A 103 13.86 28.00 -3.89
C ARG A 103 13.80 26.48 -4.04
N PHE A 104 12.64 25.90 -3.76
CA PHE A 104 12.40 24.46 -3.84
C PHE A 104 11.71 24.11 -5.15
N ILE A 105 12.44 23.46 -6.04
CA ILE A 105 11.97 23.07 -7.36
C ILE A 105 11.46 21.64 -7.28
N ARG A 106 10.17 21.49 -7.59
CA ARG A 106 9.54 20.18 -7.81
C ARG A 106 9.47 19.96 -9.34
N PRO A 107 10.22 18.99 -9.90
CA PRO A 107 10.18 18.73 -11.33
C PRO A 107 8.86 18.04 -11.71
N MET A 108 8.31 18.35 -12.89
CA MET A 108 7.01 17.84 -13.36
C MET A 108 6.97 16.31 -13.40
N GLY A 109 8.06 15.64 -13.81
CA GLY A 109 8.13 14.17 -13.84
C GLY A 109 8.01 13.51 -12.47
N ASN A 110 8.26 14.25 -11.38
CA ASN A 110 8.10 13.74 -10.02
C ASN A 110 6.77 14.20 -9.39
N MET A 111 5.98 15.04 -10.08
CA MET A 111 4.70 15.54 -9.60
C MET A 111 3.58 14.57 -9.95
N HIS A 112 2.92 14.04 -8.92
CA HIS A 112 1.75 13.18 -9.09
C HIS A 112 0.50 13.95 -8.67
N ARG A 113 -0.56 13.85 -9.50
CA ARG A 113 -1.87 14.48 -9.24
C ARG A 113 -2.83 13.58 -8.45
N SER A 114 -2.59 12.29 -8.42
CA SER A 114 -3.40 11.32 -7.68
C SER A 114 -2.49 10.31 -6.96
N PRO A 115 -2.73 10.00 -5.68
CA PRO A 115 -2.09 8.87 -5.04
C PRO A 115 -2.57 7.57 -5.70
N THR A 116 -1.65 6.75 -6.22
CA THR A 116 -1.97 5.44 -6.82
C THR A 116 -2.17 4.37 -5.74
N ILE A 117 -2.99 4.65 -4.74
CA ILE A 117 -3.08 3.82 -3.52
C ILE A 117 -3.87 2.52 -3.74
N LEU A 118 -4.66 2.40 -4.82
CA LEU A 118 -5.57 1.25 -5.00
C LEU A 118 -5.27 0.31 -6.17
N LYS A 119 -4.33 0.64 -7.08
CA LYS A 119 -4.13 -0.15 -8.31
C LYS A 119 -3.21 -1.37 -8.18
N MET A 120 -2.76 -1.68 -6.97
CA MET A 120 -1.82 -2.79 -6.69
C MET A 120 -2.41 -3.88 -5.78
N MET A 121 -3.70 -3.79 -5.41
CA MET A 121 -4.35 -4.76 -4.52
C MET A 121 -5.40 -5.64 -5.22
N ASP A 122 -5.53 -5.53 -6.55
CA ASP A 122 -6.49 -6.28 -7.38
C ASP A 122 -5.79 -7.21 -8.41
N GLU A 123 -4.69 -7.87 -8.02
CA GLU A 123 -4.12 -9.04 -8.72
C GLU A 123 -3.93 -10.22 -7.76
#